data_AF-A0A350BKT1-F1
#
_entry.id   AF-A0A350BKT1-F1
#
_cell.length_a   1.000
_cell.length_b   1.000
_cell.length_c   1.000
_cell.angle_alpha   90.00
_cell.angle_beta   90.00
_cell.angle_gamma   90.00
#
_symmetry.space_group_name_H-M   'P 1'
#
loop_
_entity.id
_entity.type
_entity.pdbx_description
1 polymer ?
#
loop_
_entity_poly.entity_id
_entity_poly.type
_entity_poly.pdbx_seq_one_letter_code
_entity_poly.pdbx_strand_id
1 'polypeptide(L)'
;MPAGYGFAFTGQNQEMNKAMAFLGQAFLYTLLLVFLTLVMEFNSVKVPLVIMITVPFALVGVLLGLVVTQTPASVIMTGVGVIALVGIVVKNAIVLLDFVKHSR
;
A
#
# COMPACT_ATOMS: atom_id res chain seq x y z
N MET A 1 43.21 -1.29 5.55
CA MET A 1 42.90 -0.04 4.82
C MET A 1 43.46 1.14 5.63
N PRO A 2 44.02 2.20 5.01
CA PRO A 2 44.65 3.31 5.73
C PRO A 2 43.63 4.13 6.54
N ALA A 3 44.05 4.65 7.70
CA ALA A 3 43.22 5.46 8.59
C ALA A 3 42.90 6.82 7.92
N GLY A 4 41.68 6.96 7.40
CA GLY A 4 41.21 8.18 6.73
C GLY A 4 40.27 7.95 5.54
N TYR A 5 40.20 6.72 5.02
CA TYR A 5 39.28 6.36 3.93
C TYR A 5 38.09 5.57 4.46
N GLY A 6 36.97 6.26 4.70
CA GLY A 6 35.69 5.63 5.00
C GLY A 6 35.01 5.21 3.70
N PHE A 7 34.68 3.92 3.57
CA PHE A 7 33.78 3.45 2.52
C PHE A 7 32.39 4.01 2.83
N ALA A 8 32.00 5.06 2.10
CA ALA A 8 30.70 5.65 2.23
C ALA A 8 29.82 5.11 1.08
N PHE A 9 28.82 4.29 1.40
CA PHE A 9 27.76 3.88 0.48
C PHE A 9 26.87 5.11 0.17
N THR A 10 27.38 6.08 -0.59
CA THR A 10 26.84 7.46 -0.62
C THR A 10 25.76 7.74 -1.65
N GLY A 11 25.46 6.81 -2.57
CA GLY A 11 24.41 7.00 -3.59
C GLY A 11 23.22 6.08 -3.37
N GLN A 12 23.37 4.81 -3.74
CA GLN A 12 22.27 3.84 -3.83
C GLN A 12 21.50 3.63 -2.51
N ASN A 13 22.20 3.54 -1.38
CA ASN A 13 21.53 3.33 -0.09
C ASN A 13 20.76 4.58 0.38
N GLN A 14 21.28 5.78 0.07
CA GLN A 14 20.57 7.03 0.35
C GLN A 14 19.33 7.18 -0.55
N GLU A 15 19.45 6.86 -1.83
CA GLU A 15 18.30 6.88 -2.75
C GLU A 15 17.23 5.87 -2.37
N MET A 16 17.63 4.65 -1.96
CA MET A 16 16.70 3.65 -1.44
C MET A 16 15.97 4.13 -0.19
N ASN A 17 16.68 4.75 0.76
CA ASN A 17 16.06 5.30 1.97
C ASN A 17 15.11 6.46 1.66
N LYS A 18 15.48 7.34 0.71
CA LYS A 18 14.59 8.42 0.24
C LYS A 18 13.33 7.84 -0.41
N ALA A 19 13.46 6.82 -1.26
CA ALA A 19 12.34 6.15 -1.90
C ALA A 19 11.42 5.45 -0.88
N MET A 20 11.99 4.75 0.12
CA MET A 20 11.23 4.15 1.22
C MET A 20 10.44 5.21 2.00
N ALA A 21 11.07 6.33 2.35
CA ALA A 21 10.41 7.42 3.07
C ALA A 21 9.28 8.05 2.24
N PHE A 22 9.53 8.31 0.96
CA PHE A 22 8.54 8.84 0.04
C PHE A 22 7.33 7.89 -0.11
N LEU A 23 7.57 6.60 -0.33
CA LEU A 23 6.51 5.60 -0.48
C LEU A 23 5.76 5.36 0.83
N GLY A 24 6.44 5.40 1.97
CA GLY A 24 5.80 5.31 3.28
C GLY A 24 4.83 6.47 3.51
N GLN A 25 5.23 7.70 3.16
CA GLN A 25 4.34 8.87 3.19
C GLN A 25 3.21 8.74 2.18
N ALA A 26 3.51 8.32 0.94
CA ALA A 26 2.51 8.12 -0.10
C ALA A 26 1.46 7.08 0.33
N PHE A 27 1.87 5.96 0.91
CA PHE A 27 0.97 4.93 1.43
C PHE A 27 0.07 5.48 2.53
N LEU A 28 0.60 6.28 3.46
CA LEU A 28 -0.20 6.92 4.49
C LEU A 28 -1.24 7.88 3.89
N TYR A 29 -0.85 8.70 2.92
CA TYR A 29 -1.78 9.56 2.19
C TYR A 29 -2.83 8.77 1.43
N THR A 30 -2.45 7.65 0.79
CA THR A 30 -3.41 6.75 0.13
C THR A 30 -4.44 6.20 1.10
N LEU A 31 -4.02 5.68 2.27
CA LEU A 31 -4.95 5.15 3.27
C LEU A 31 -5.92 6.23 3.77
N LEU A 32 -5.41 7.44 4.02
CA LEU A 32 -6.22 8.56 4.47
C LEU A 32 -7.24 8.98 3.40
N LEU A 33 -6.80 9.13 2.14
CA LEU A 33 -7.67 9.48 1.02
C LEU A 33 -8.75 8.42 0.79
N VAL A 34 -8.36 7.14 0.78
CA VAL A 34 -9.30 6.02 0.66
C VAL A 34 -10.34 6.05 1.77
N PHE A 35 -9.90 6.23 3.02
CA PHE A 35 -10.82 6.30 4.15
C PHE A 35 -11.82 7.46 4.00
N LEU A 36 -11.34 8.65 3.62
CA LEU A 36 -12.21 9.81 3.37
C LEU A 36 -13.21 9.55 2.24
N THR A 37 -12.75 8.98 1.12
CA THR A 37 -13.62 8.60 -0.01
C THR A 37 -14.72 7.64 0.45
N LEU A 38 -14.37 6.61 1.22
CA LEU A 38 -15.34 5.64 1.73
C LEU A 38 -16.36 6.27 2.69
N VAL A 39 -15.93 7.18 3.57
CA VAL A 39 -16.83 7.89 4.48
C VAL A 39 -17.82 8.75 3.69
N MET A 40 -17.35 9.45 2.66
CA MET A 40 -18.20 10.26 1.78
C MET A 40 -19.20 9.40 0.99
N GLU A 41 -18.78 8.24 0.49
CA GLU A 41 -19.59 7.36 -0.34
C GLU A 41 -20.69 6.65 0.47
N PHE A 42 -20.35 6.12 1.65
CA PHE A 42 -21.28 5.34 2.46
C PHE A 42 -22.03 6.14 3.53
N ASN A 43 -21.71 7.42 3.69
CA ASN A 43 -22.23 8.31 4.74
C ASN A 43 -22.25 7.65 6.13
N SER A 44 -21.27 6.77 6.40
CA SER A 44 -21.20 5.92 7.58
C SER A 44 -19.75 5.60 7.85
N VAL A 45 -19.34 5.64 9.12
CA VAL A 45 -17.95 5.37 9.54
C VAL A 45 -17.70 3.87 9.75
N LYS A 46 -18.75 3.09 10.04
CA LYS A 46 -18.63 1.64 10.32
C LYS A 46 -18.26 0.85 9.06
N VAL A 47 -18.85 1.20 7.93
CA VAL A 47 -18.62 0.51 6.65
C VAL A 47 -17.17 0.68 6.16
N PRO A 48 -16.59 1.90 6.12
CA PRO A 48 -15.18 2.13 5.83
C PRO A 48 -14.22 1.33 6.72
N LEU A 49 -14.50 1.24 8.02
CA LEU A 49 -13.65 0.48 8.95
C LEU A 49 -13.58 -1.01 8.58
N VAL A 50 -14.71 -1.61 8.19
CA VAL A 50 -14.74 -3.01 7.76
C VAL A 50 -13.95 -3.19 6.46
N ILE A 51 -14.08 -2.27 5.51
CA ILE A 51 -13.33 -2.32 4.25
C ILE A 51 -11.83 -2.17 4.50
N MET A 52 -11.40 -1.29 5.41
CA MET A 52 -10.00 -1.07 5.73
C MET A 52 -9.31 -2.33 6.31
N ILE A 53 -10.05 -3.25 6.93
CA ILE A 53 -9.52 -4.54 7.38
C ILE A 53 -9.06 -5.40 6.20
N THR A 54 -9.60 -5.22 5.00
CA THR A 54 -9.15 -5.98 3.80
C THR A 54 -7.75 -5.58 3.33
N VAL A 55 -7.28 -4.39 3.69
CA VAL A 55 -5.97 -3.86 3.29
C VAL A 55 -4.80 -4.70 3.80
N PRO A 56 -4.69 -5.03 5.11
CA PRO A 56 -3.63 -5.91 5.59
C PRO A 56 -3.70 -7.31 4.99
N PHE A 57 -4.89 -7.84 4.68
CA PHE A 57 -5.00 -9.10 3.94
C PHE A 57 -4.43 -9.00 2.52
N ALA A 58 -4.63 -7.85 1.87
CA ALA A 58 -4.07 -7.58 0.56
C ALA A 58 -2.53 -7.54 0.58
N LEU A 59 -1.92 -7.01 1.65
CA LEU A 59 -0.47 -7.03 1.86
C LEU A 59 0.07 -8.45 1.94
N VAL A 60 -0.61 -9.36 2.65
CA VAL A 60 -0.23 -10.77 2.69
C VAL A 60 -0.23 -11.38 1.29
N GLY A 61 -1.22 -11.04 0.46
CA GLY A 61 -1.29 -11.47 -0.94
C GLY A 61 -0.08 -11.01 -1.77
N VAL A 62 0.37 -9.77 -1.60
CA VAL A 62 1.58 -9.25 -2.29
C VAL A 62 2.83 -9.99 -1.82
N LEU A 63 2.98 -10.19 -0.52
CA LEU A 63 4.14 -10.91 0.04
C LEU A 63 4.21 -12.34 -0.50
N LEU A 64 3.08 -13.06 -0.49
CA LEU A 64 2.99 -14.40 -1.07
C LEU A 64 3.27 -14.39 -2.58
N GLY A 65 2.74 -13.42 -3.32
CA GLY A 65 2.97 -13.29 -4.76
C GLY A 65 4.45 -13.07 -5.11
N LEU A 66 5.17 -12.26 -4.34
CA LEU A 66 6.61 -12.07 -4.53
C LEU A 66 7.42 -13.33 -4.24
N VAL A 67 7.07 -14.07 -3.18
CA VAL A 67 7.72 -15.34 -2.84
C VAL A 67 7.53 -16.37 -3.96
N VAL A 68 6.32 -16.49 -4.50
CA VAL A 68 6.00 -17.45 -5.58
C VAL A 68 6.68 -17.07 -6.88
N THR A 69 6.72 -15.78 -7.22
CA THR A 69 7.27 -15.28 -8.49
C THR A 69 8.81 -15.18 -8.44
N GLN A 70 9.42 -15.33 -7.27
CA GLN A 70 10.88 -15.21 -7.04
C GLN A 70 11.50 -13.92 -7.59
N THR A 71 10.72 -12.84 -7.67
CA THR A 71 11.19 -11.56 -8.18
C THR A 71 11.83 -10.74 -7.06
N PRO A 72 12.95 -10.05 -7.33
CA PRO A 72 13.55 -9.16 -6.35
C PRO A 72 12.57 -8.01 -6.04
N ALA A 73 12.22 -7.87 -4.76
CA ALA A 73 11.33 -6.82 -4.28
C ALA A 73 12.04 -5.46 -4.36
N SER A 74 11.88 -4.76 -5.47
CA SER A 74 12.33 -3.37 -5.55
C SER A 74 11.35 -2.47 -4.81
N VAL A 75 11.87 -1.63 -3.93
CA VAL A 75 11.09 -0.73 -3.07
C VAL A 75 10.05 0.05 -3.86
N ILE A 76 10.46 0.63 -4.99
CA ILE A 76 9.60 1.48 -5.84
C ILE A 76 8.52 0.65 -6.53
N MET A 77 8.90 -0.42 -7.23
CA MET A 77 7.94 -1.21 -8.01
C MET A 77 6.93 -1.94 -7.10
N THR A 78 7.42 -2.55 -6.02
CA THR A 78 6.57 -3.23 -5.04
C THR A 78 5.70 -2.23 -4.28
N GLY A 79 6.26 -1.10 -3.85
CA GLY A 79 5.50 -0.09 -3.10
C GLY A 79 4.37 0.53 -3.93
N VAL A 80 4.64 0.90 -5.19
CA VAL A 80 3.61 1.38 -6.11
C VAL A 80 2.57 0.29 -6.39
N GLY A 81 3.00 -0.96 -6.58
CA GLY A 81 2.11 -2.10 -6.75
C GLY A 81 1.17 -2.33 -5.57
N VAL A 82 1.69 -2.23 -4.34
CA VAL A 82 0.88 -2.29 -3.10
C VAL A 82 -0.16 -1.18 -3.07
N ILE A 83 0.24 0.07 -3.33
CA ILE A 83 -0.65 1.23 -3.34
C ILE A 83 -1.78 1.03 -4.37
N ALA A 84 -1.45 0.57 -5.58
CA ALA A 84 -2.44 0.29 -6.61
C ALA A 84 -3.40 -0.84 -6.20
N LEU A 85 -2.87 -1.90 -5.60
CA LEU A 85 -3.65 -3.06 -5.14
C LEU A 85 -4.63 -2.68 -4.02
N VAL A 86 -4.25 -1.79 -3.11
CA VAL A 86 -5.16 -1.22 -2.09
C VAL A 86 -6.39 -0.60 -2.77
N GLY A 87 -6.18 0.22 -3.81
CA GLY A 87 -7.28 0.82 -4.56
C GLY A 87 -8.21 -0.22 -5.23
N ILE A 88 -7.63 -1.28 -5.82
CA ILE A 88 -8.40 -2.35 -6.47
C ILE A 88 -9.25 -3.11 -5.45
N VAL A 89 -8.67 -3.53 -4.33
CA VAL A 89 -9.39 -4.31 -3.30
C VAL A 89 -10.52 -3.46 -2.69
N VAL A 90 -10.25 -2.18 -2.42
CA VAL A 90 -11.27 -1.26 -1.90
C VAL A 90 -12.39 -1.05 -2.90
N LYS A 91 -12.08 -0.85 -4.19
CA LYS A 91 -13.10 -0.74 -5.25
C LYS A 91 -14.00 -1.97 -5.29
N ASN A 92 -13.42 -3.17 -5.21
CA ASN A 92 -14.20 -4.41 -5.20
C ASN A 92 -15.11 -4.49 -3.96
N ALA A 93 -14.61 -4.07 -2.79
CA ALA A 93 -15.38 -4.03 -1.56
C ALA A 93 -16.55 -3.03 -1.64
N ILE A 94 -16.32 -1.85 -2.22
CA ILE A 94 -17.36 -0.83 -2.46
C ILE A 94 -18.49 -1.42 -3.30
N VAL A 95 -18.16 -1.97 -4.48
CA VAL A 95 -19.15 -2.52 -5.42
C VAL A 95 -19.96 -3.66 -4.78
N LEU A 96 -19.32 -4.55 -4.03
CA LEU A 96 -20.02 -5.62 -3.30
C LEU A 96 -20.98 -5.08 -2.24
N LEU A 97 -20.53 -4.10 -1.45
CA LEU A 97 -21.36 -3.52 -0.39
C LEU A 97 -22.53 -2.71 -0.95
N ASP A 98 -22.32 -1.97 -2.04
CA ASP A 98 -23.38 -1.28 -2.76
C ASP A 98 -24.40 -2.25 -3.32
N PHE A 99 -23.94 -3.35 -3.92
CA PHE A 99 -24.84 -4.38 -4.44
C PHE A 99 -25.70 -5.02 -3.34
N VAL A 100 -25.10 -5.33 -2.18
CA VAL A 100 -25.83 -5.89 -1.03
C VAL A 100 -26.82 -4.87 -0.44
N LYS A 101 -26.46 -3.59 -0.42
CA LYS A 101 -27.37 -2.51 0.02
C LYS A 101 -28.53 -2.29 -0.93
N HIS A 102 -28.31 -2.41 -2.24
CA HIS A 102 -29.35 -2.23 -3.25
C HIS A 102 -30.27 -3.44 -3.43
N SER A 103 -29.80 -4.64 -3.07
CA SER A 103 -30.59 -5.88 -3.10
C SER A 103 -31.51 -6.07 -1.87
N ARG A 104 -31.61 -5.06 -1.00
CA ARG A 104 -32.56 -4.96 0.12
C ARG A 104 -33.43 -3.73 -0.06
#